data_AF-A0A6H1ZXU6-F1
#
_entry.id   AF-A0A6H1ZXU6-F1
#
_cell.length_a   1.000
_cell.length_b   1.000
_cell.length_c   1.000
_cell.angle_alpha   90.00
_cell.angle_beta   90.00
_cell.angle_gamma   90.00
#
_symmetry.space_group_name_H-M   'P 1'
#
loop_
_entity.id
_entity.type
_entity.pdbx_description
1 polymer ?
#
loop_
_entity_poly.entity_id
_entity_poly.type
_entity_poly.pdbx_seq_one_letter_code
_entity_poly.pdbx_strand_id
1 'polypeptide(L)' 'MRAVTNLNHKDAQAVGWKILIPLECEVVGKAVLETKEETIMKSTKRFKVEGGYIYNTSTEYHKGSEIAIAEALVFVPEK' A
#
# COMPACT_ATOMS: atom_id res chain seq x y z
N MET A 1 -0.55 -14.61 5.92
CA MET A 1 -0.02 -13.23 6.13
C MET A 1 -1.21 -12.31 6.29
N ARG A 2 -1.38 -11.63 7.43
CA ARG A 2 -2.43 -10.60 7.58
C ARG A 2 -1.98 -9.36 6.81
N ALA A 3 -2.76 -8.94 5.81
CA ALA A 3 -2.55 -7.68 5.15
C ALA A 3 -2.54 -6.57 6.21
N VAL A 4 -1.50 -5.74 6.21
CA VAL A 4 -1.44 -4.58 7.09
C VAL A 4 -2.36 -3.53 6.49
N THR A 5 -3.65 -3.59 6.79
CA THR A 5 -4.58 -2.48 6.55
C THR A 5 -3.97 -1.21 7.14
N ASN A 6 -4.14 -0.05 6.49
CA ASN A 6 -3.64 1.25 6.97
C ASN A 6 -4.00 1.46 8.46
N LEU A 7 -3.11 1.05 9.38
CA LEU A 7 -3.31 1.24 10.82
C LEU A 7 -3.02 2.71 11.09
N ASN A 8 -4.00 3.40 11.67
CA ASN A 8 -3.72 4.73 12.21
C ASN A 8 -2.80 4.59 13.44
N HIS A 9 -2.25 5.72 13.91
CA HIS A 9 -1.32 5.74 15.04
C HIS A 9 -1.85 5.04 16.30
N LYS A 10 -3.16 5.18 16.57
CA LYS A 10 -3.82 4.61 17.73
C LYS A 10 -3.91 3.08 17.63
N ASP A 11 -4.21 2.57 16.45
CA ASP A 11 -4.33 1.13 16.20
C ASP A 11 -2.96 0.44 16.16
N ALA A 12 -1.91 1.13 15.67
CA ALA A 12 -0.55 0.63 15.71
C ALA A 12 -0.04 0.46 17.16
N GLN A 13 -0.31 1.43 18.04
CA GLN A 13 0.09 1.34 19.45
C GLN A 13 -0.58 0.15 20.18
N ALA A 14 -1.84 -0.16 19.86
CA ALA A 14 -2.59 -1.26 20.48
C ALA A 14 -1.98 -2.64 20.18
N VAL A 15 -1.24 -2.78 19.07
CA VAL A 15 -0.51 -4.01 18.69
C VAL A 15 0.98 -3.96 19.05
N GLY A 16 1.40 -2.99 19.86
CA GLY A 16 2.78 -2.82 20.31
C GLY A 16 3.71 -2.22 19.25
N TRP A 17 3.17 -1.63 18.20
CA TRP A 17 3.95 -0.99 17.14
C TRP A 17 4.02 0.52 17.39
N LYS A 18 5.23 1.08 17.27
CA LYS A 18 5.46 2.52 17.39
C LYS A 18 5.69 3.11 16.01
N ILE A 19 4.83 4.04 15.59
CA ILE A 19 5.13 4.88 14.41
C ILE A 19 6.26 5.82 14.80
N LEU A 20 7.42 5.65 14.16
CA LEU A 20 8.59 6.49 14.42
C LEU A 20 8.44 7.86 13.76
N ILE A 21 8.02 7.87 12.50
CA ILE A 21 7.81 9.08 11.71
C ILE A 21 6.56 8.86 10.85
N PRO A 22 5.50 9.68 10.99
CA PRO A 22 4.40 9.66 10.04
C PRO A 22 4.89 10.23 8.71
N LEU A 23 4.76 9.47 7.63
CA LEU A 23 5.09 9.94 6.29
C LEU A 23 3.80 10.33 5.57
N GLU A 24 3.76 11.55 5.04
CA GLU A 24 2.72 11.94 4.10
C GLU A 24 2.86 11.10 2.82
N CYS A 25 1.74 10.59 2.33
CA CYS A 25 1.70 9.76 1.14
C CYS A 25 0.81 10.37 0.07
N GLU A 26 1.25 10.28 -1.17
CA GLU A 26 0.48 10.67 -2.35
C GLU A 26 0.13 9.42 -3.16
N VAL A 27 -1.12 9.31 -3.61
CA VAL A 27 -1.50 8.27 -4.57
C VAL A 27 -1.12 8.75 -5.97
N VAL A 28 -0.07 8.15 -6.54
CA VAL A 28 0.48 8.54 -7.85
C VAL A 28 0.05 7.60 -8.98
N GLY A 29 -0.60 6.49 -8.66
CA GLY A 29 -1.17 5.57 -9.63
C GLY A 29 -2.34 4.81 -9.05
N LYS A 30 -3.43 4.70 -9.83
CA LYS A 30 -4.57 3.86 -9.50
C LYS A 30 -5.17 3.30 -10.78
N ALA A 31 -5.43 2.00 -10.81
CA ALA A 31 -6.15 1.35 -11.88
C ALA A 31 -7.10 0.29 -11.30
N VAL A 32 -8.29 0.20 -11.87
CA VAL A 32 -9.27 -0.82 -11.49
C VAL A 32 -9.74 -1.49 -12.77
N LEU A 33 -9.67 -2.81 -12.81
CA LEU A 33 -10.29 -3.64 -13.84
C LEU A 33 -11.34 -4.50 -13.15
N GLU A 34 -12.57 -4.46 -13.65
CA GLU A 34 -13.69 -5.21 -13.09
C GLU A 34 -14.40 -5.96 -14.21
N THR A 35 -14.57 -7.26 -14.01
CA THR A 35 -15.36 -8.14 -14.87
C THR A 35 -16.49 -8.75 -14.02
N LYS A 36 -17.33 -9.61 -14.62
CA LYS A 36 -18.37 -10.31 -13.85
C LYS A 36 -17.78 -11.34 -12.89
N GLU A 37 -16.58 -11.83 -13.18
CA GLU A 37 -15.95 -12.94 -12.48
C GLU A 37 -14.86 -12.48 -11.50
N GLU A 38 -14.21 -11.35 -11.77
CA GLU A 38 -13.06 -10.89 -10.99
C GLU A 38 -12.91 -9.36 -10.95
N THR A 39 -12.25 -8.88 -9.90
CA THR A 39 -11.84 -7.48 -9.75
C THR A 39 -10.34 -7.42 -9.48
N ILE A 40 -9.62 -6.60 -10.25
CA ILE A 40 -8.19 -6.34 -10.08
C ILE A 40 -7.99 -4.85 -9.80
N MET A 41 -7.51 -4.55 -8.60
CA MET A 41 -7.19 -3.19 -8.17
C MET A 41 -5.68 -3.03 -8.07
N LYS A 42 -5.13 -2.02 -8.73
CA LYS A 42 -3.73 -1.64 -8.61
C LYS A 42 -3.64 -0.24 -8.02
N SER A 43 -2.75 -0.06 -7.05
CA SER A 43 -2.46 1.26 -6.50
C SER A 43 -0.96 1.45 -6.32
N THR A 44 -0.50 2.68 -6.52
CA THR A 44 0.88 3.08 -6.23
C THR A 44 0.83 4.33 -5.37
N LYS A 45 1.34 4.21 -4.15
CA LYS A 45 1.57 5.32 -3.23
C LYS A 45 3.03 5.72 -3.28
N ARG A 46 3.30 7.02 -3.18
CA ARG A 46 4.62 7.60 -3.08
C ARG A 46 4.76 8.31 -1.74
N PHE A 47 5.89 8.09 -1.08
CA PHE A 47 6.26 8.75 0.17
C PHE A 47 7.54 9.55 -0.09
N LYS A 48 7.53 10.82 0.30
CA LYS A 48 8.74 11.63 0.30
C LYS A 48 9.59 11.25 1.51
N VAL A 49 10.86 10.94 1.30
CA VAL A 49 11.83 10.65 2.36
C VAL A 49 13.12 11.42 2.11
N GLU A 50 14.00 11.44 3.11
CA GLU A 50 15.34 11.98 2.92
C GLU A 50 16.07 11.20 1.81
N GLY A 51 16.67 11.93 0.87
CA GLY A 51 17.44 11.35 -0.23
C GLY A 51 16.62 10.73 -1.37
N GLY A 52 15.28 10.78 -1.34
CA GLY A 52 14.48 10.26 -2.46
C GLY A 52 12.99 10.07 -2.17
N TYR A 53 12.44 9.03 -2.80
CA TYR A 53 11.06 8.61 -2.68
C TYR A 53 10.95 7.11 -2.45
N ILE A 54 10.01 6.69 -1.61
CA ILE A 54 9.59 5.30 -1.50
C ILE A 54 8.28 5.15 -2.30
N TYR A 55 8.22 4.18 -3.18
CA TYR A 55 7.02 3.77 -3.90
C TYR A 55 6.51 2.46 -3.30
N ASN A 56 5.28 2.46 -2.82
CA ASN A 56 4.56 1.26 -2.41
C ASN A 56 3.52 0.97 -3.50
N THR A 57 3.71 -0.13 -4.22
CA THR A 57 2.77 -0.61 -5.23
C THR A 57 2.04 -1.83 -4.69
N SER A 58 0.73 -1.82 -4.76
CA SER A 58 -0.14 -2.93 -4.39
C SER A 58 -0.98 -3.37 -5.57
N THR A 59 -1.17 -4.68 -5.69
CA THR A 59 -2.18 -5.30 -6.56
C THR A 59 -3.06 -6.18 -5.70
N GLU A 60 -4.36 -5.94 -5.74
CA GLU A 60 -5.39 -6.71 -5.05
C GLU A 60 -6.28 -7.38 -6.09
N TYR A 61 -6.49 -8.68 -5.94
CA TYR A 61 -7.25 -9.53 -6.84
C TYR A 61 -8.38 -10.19 -6.07
N HIS A 62 -9.62 -9.98 -6.53
CA HIS A 62 -10.84 -10.58 -5.97
C HIS A 62 -11.46 -11.51 -6.99
N LYS A 63 -11.78 -12.75 -6.58
CA LYS A 63 -12.54 -13.70 -7.40
C LYS A 63 -13.49 -14.50 -6.50
N GLY A 64 -14.77 -14.19 -6.56
CA GLY A 64 -15.76 -14.76 -5.62
C GLY A 64 -15.39 -14.41 -4.17
N SER A 65 -15.08 -15.41 -3.34
CA SER A 65 -14.62 -15.22 -1.96
C SER A 65 -13.10 -15.19 -1.80
N GLU A 66 -12.35 -15.42 -2.88
CA GLU A 66 -10.88 -15.40 -2.84
C GLU A 66 -10.35 -13.97 -2.96
N ILE A 67 -9.49 -13.59 -2.03
CA ILE A 67 -8.78 -12.30 -2.03
C ILE A 67 -7.29 -12.59 -1.97
N ALA A 68 -6.55 -12.11 -2.97
CA ALA A 68 -5.10 -12.16 -3.02
C ALA A 68 -4.53 -10.74 -3.11
N ILE A 69 -3.48 -10.46 -2.31
CA ILE A 69 -2.84 -9.16 -2.27
C ILE A 69 -1.34 -9.36 -2.46
N ALA A 70 -0.76 -8.63 -3.41
CA ALA A 70 0.67 -8.55 -3.64
C ALA A 70 1.12 -7.10 -3.45
N GLU A 71 2.20 -6.90 -2.69
CA GLU A 71 2.77 -5.58 -2.44
C GLU A 71 4.27 -5.59 -2.73
N ALA A 72 4.76 -4.49 -3.29
CA ALA A 72 6.19 -4.24 -3.44
C ALA A 72 6.55 -2.81 -3.00
N LEU A 73 7.74 -2.69 -2.42
CA LEU A 73 8.33 -1.43 -1.99
C LEU A 73 9.60 -1.18 -2.80
N VAL A 74 9.70 0.01 -3.40
CA VAL A 74 10.86 0.43 -4.20
C VAL A 74 11.33 1.79 -3.72
N PHE A 75 12.61 1.91 -3.40
CA PHE A 75 13.24 3.20 -3.14
C PHE A 75 13.84 3.78 -4.44
N VAL A 76 13.54 5.04 -4.72
CA VAL A 76 14.06 5.79 -5.87
C VAL A 76 14.80 7.02 -5.33
N PRO A 77 16.14 7.08 -5.45
CA PRO A 77 16.91 8.23 -4.98
C PRO A 77 16.60 9.49 -5.81
N GLU A 78 16.63 10.65 -5.17
CA GLU A 78 16.69 11.92 -5.90
C GLU A 78 18.08 12.08 -6.54
N LYS A 79 18.09 12.55 -7.79
CA LYS A 79 19.34 12.83 -8.51
C LYS A 79 20.03 14.07 -7.97
#